data_AF-A0A2R6J480-F1
#
_entry.id   AF-A0A2R6J480-F1
#
_cell.length_a   1.000
_cell.length_b   1.000
_cell.length_c   1.000
_cell.angle_alpha   90.00
_cell.angle_beta   90.00
_cell.angle_gamma   90.00
#
_symmetry.space_group_name_H-M   'P 1'
#
loop_
_entity.id
_entity.type
_entity.pdbx_description
1 polymer ?
#
loop_
_entity_poly.entity_id
_entity_poly.type
_entity_poly.pdbx_seq_one_letter_code
_entity_poly.pdbx_strand_id
1 'polypeptide(L)'
;MLRVTPPFAGRMRARLHLAGAEGAYEGDPEPLHVDPARLVADDTPGYPTPDRTEDELRSDPEAAYTPGAHRDYHERRVEEWRGQVREHLRERATVSTPGGPHEVRVATLG
;
A
#
# COMPACT_ATOMS: atom_id res chain seq x y z
N MET A 1 7.82 -3.85 -1.19
CA MET A 1 7.37 -4.88 -2.15
C MET A 1 6.75 -6.06 -1.39
N LEU A 2 5.73 -6.70 -1.96
CA LEU A 2 5.13 -7.92 -1.43
C LEU A 2 5.80 -9.14 -2.06
N ARG A 3 6.38 -10.03 -1.24
CA ARG A 3 7.06 -11.24 -1.73
C ARG A 3 6.34 -12.51 -1.30
N VAL A 4 6.15 -13.43 -2.23
CA VAL A 4 5.73 -14.81 -1.97
C VAL A 4 6.92 -15.72 -2.28
N THR A 5 7.41 -16.45 -1.27
CA THR A 5 8.59 -17.31 -1.41
C THR A 5 8.18 -18.77 -1.65
N PRO A 6 8.75 -19.47 -2.64
CA PRO A 6 8.45 -20.86 -2.88
C PRO A 6 8.89 -21.79 -1.74
N PRO A 7 8.37 -23.04 -1.69
CA PRO A 7 7.42 -23.65 -2.64
C PRO A 7 6.00 -23.07 -2.54
N PHE A 8 5.34 -22.80 -3.68
CA PHE A 8 4.03 -22.13 -3.69
C PHE A 8 2.87 -23.04 -3.27
N ALA A 9 1.91 -22.48 -2.51
CA ALA A 9 0.69 -23.16 -2.09
C ALA A 9 -0.51 -22.19 -2.13
N GLY A 10 -1.72 -22.70 -2.38
CA GLY A 10 -2.93 -21.87 -2.61
C GLY A 10 -3.40 -20.98 -1.45
N ARG A 11 -2.78 -21.06 -0.26
CA ARG A 11 -3.08 -20.20 0.90
C ARG A 11 -1.84 -19.47 1.43
N MET A 12 -0.81 -19.34 0.61
CA MET A 12 0.42 -18.66 1.00
C MET A 12 0.20 -17.15 1.13
N ARG A 13 0.77 -16.56 2.18
CA ARG A 13 0.73 -15.11 2.40
C ARG A 13 2.02 -14.48 1.90
N ALA A 14 1.88 -13.39 1.15
CA ALA A 14 3.01 -12.53 0.87
C ALA A 14 3.47 -11.83 2.16
N ARG A 15 4.77 -11.52 2.23
CA ARG A 15 5.36 -10.71 3.31
C ARG A 15 5.83 -9.37 2.75
N LEU A 16 5.94 -8.36 3.61
CA LEU A 16 6.51 -7.06 3.25
C LEU A 16 8.04 -7.16 3.24
N HIS A 17 8.64 -6.77 2.13
CA HIS A 17 10.09 -6.69 1.96
C HIS A 17 10.50 -5.32 1.42
N LEU A 18 11.63 -4.83 1.88
CA LEU A 18 12.31 -3.67 1.32
C LEU A 18 13.05 -4.11 0.05
N ALA A 19 12.77 -3.45 -1.07
CA ALA A 19 13.44 -3.75 -2.33
C ALA A 19 14.94 -3.41 -2.21
N GLY A 20 15.81 -4.35 -2.62
CA GLY A 20 17.26 -4.19 -2.57
C GLY A 20 17.92 -4.38 -1.20
N ALA A 21 17.15 -4.69 -0.14
CA ALA A 21 17.69 -4.94 1.19
C ALA A 21 18.07 -6.41 1.45
N GLU A 22 17.72 -7.32 0.52
CA GLU A 22 18.00 -8.75 0.66
C GLU A 22 18.92 -9.25 -0.45
N GLY A 23 19.76 -10.23 -0.09
CA GLY A 23 20.67 -10.91 -1.02
C GLY A 23 19.92 -11.65 -2.14
N ALA A 24 20.66 -12.02 -3.19
CA ALA A 24 20.10 -12.77 -4.31
C ALA A 24 19.49 -14.10 -3.81
N TYR A 25 18.28 -14.40 -4.27
CA TYR A 25 17.67 -15.70 -4.05
C TYR A 25 18.29 -16.70 -5.03
N GLU A 26 19.05 -17.66 -4.52
CA GLU A 26 19.71 -18.69 -5.33
C GLU A 26 18.85 -19.97 -5.52
N GLY A 27 17.52 -19.85 -5.38
CA GLY A 27 16.58 -20.98 -5.46
C GLY A 27 15.68 -20.92 -6.70
N ASP A 28 15.41 -22.10 -7.28
CA ASP A 28 14.44 -22.30 -8.38
C ASP A 28 13.17 -23.00 -7.84
N PRO A 29 11.98 -22.42 -7.98
CA PRO A 29 11.68 -21.14 -8.63
C PRO A 29 12.06 -19.92 -7.78
N GLU A 30 12.22 -18.77 -8.44
CA GLU A 30 12.43 -17.49 -7.77
C GLU A 30 11.17 -17.03 -7.01
N PRO A 31 11.31 -16.19 -5.98
CA PRO A 31 10.16 -15.57 -5.31
C PRO A 31 9.32 -14.70 -6.24
N LEU A 32 8.00 -14.76 -6.07
CA LEU A 32 7.07 -13.87 -6.77
C LEU A 32 7.06 -12.51 -6.07
N HIS A 33 7.28 -11.46 -6.86
CA HIS A 33 7.28 -10.08 -6.39
C HIS A 33 6.05 -9.32 -6.92
N VAL A 34 5.28 -8.74 -6.01
CA VAL A 34 4.12 -7.92 -6.33
C VAL A 34 4.37 -6.51 -5.79
N ASP A 35 4.31 -5.53 -6.69
CA ASP A 35 4.33 -4.12 -6.32
C ASP A 35 2.96 -3.75 -5.70
N PRO A 36 2.90 -3.26 -4.45
CA PRO A 36 1.66 -2.81 -3.82
C PRO A 36 0.88 -1.80 -4.65
N ALA A 37 1.55 -0.96 -5.44
CA ALA A 37 0.89 0.05 -6.28
C ALA A 37 -0.02 -0.59 -7.34
N ARG A 38 0.20 -1.86 -7.73
CA ARG A 38 -0.68 -2.58 -8.66
C ARG A 38 -2.01 -3.02 -8.06
N LEU A 39 -2.16 -2.94 -6.73
CA LEU A 39 -3.37 -3.37 -6.03
C LEU A 39 -4.38 -2.23 -5.84
N VAL A 40 -3.96 -0.99 -6.10
CA VAL A 40 -4.76 0.22 -5.93
C VAL A 40 -4.89 0.94 -7.26
N ALA A 41 -5.92 1.77 -7.40
CA ALA A 41 -6.13 2.58 -8.59
C ALA A 41 -5.17 3.76 -8.69
N ASP A 42 -4.89 4.24 -9.90
CA ASP A 42 -3.89 5.29 -10.12
C ASP A 42 -4.35 6.65 -9.56
N ASP A 43 -5.66 6.82 -9.37
CA ASP A 43 -6.31 7.97 -8.75
C ASP A 43 -6.48 7.84 -7.23
N THR A 44 -5.92 6.78 -6.61
CA THR A 44 -5.92 6.62 -5.15
C THR A 44 -5.30 7.84 -4.47
N PRO A 45 -5.95 8.43 -3.45
CA PRO A 45 -5.39 9.57 -2.74
C PRO A 45 -4.05 9.22 -2.10
N GLY A 46 -3.11 10.16 -2.18
CA GLY A 46 -1.81 10.04 -1.51
C GLY A 46 -1.97 9.97 0.02
N TYR A 47 -1.00 9.33 0.68
CA TYR A 47 -0.96 9.28 2.14
C TYR A 47 -0.92 10.70 2.73
N PRO A 48 -1.79 11.05 3.69
CA PRO A 48 -1.76 12.35 4.35
C PRO A 48 -0.52 12.40 5.24
N THR A 49 0.49 13.17 4.83
CA THR A 49 1.72 13.33 5.59
C THR A 49 1.53 14.35 6.73
N PRO A 50 2.27 14.24 7.84
CA PRO A 50 2.17 15.20 8.94
C PRO A 50 2.37 16.66 8.50
N ASP A 51 3.32 16.91 7.60
CA ASP A 51 3.59 18.23 7.00
C ASP A 51 2.38 18.78 6.23
N ARG A 52 1.75 17.97 5.36
CA ARG A 52 0.54 18.40 4.65
C ARG A 52 -0.60 18.71 5.59
N THR A 53 -0.85 17.86 6.58
CA THR A 53 -1.96 18.06 7.52
C THR A 53 -1.69 19.24 8.47
N GLU A 54 -0.42 19.59 8.70
CA GLU A 54 -0.03 20.81 9.43
C GLU A 54 -0.36 22.06 8.60
N ASP A 55 0.03 22.06 7.32
CA ASP A 55 -0.23 23.18 6.41
C ASP A 55 -1.73 23.38 6.16
N GLU A 56 -2.50 22.29 5.99
CA GLU A 56 -3.97 22.31 5.90
C GLU A 56 -4.58 22.99 7.13
N LEU A 57 -4.18 22.56 8.34
CA LEU A 57 -4.72 23.10 9.59
C LEU A 57 -4.32 24.56 9.83
N ARG A 58 -3.09 24.96 9.45
CA ARG A 58 -2.62 26.34 9.59
C ARG A 58 -3.27 27.29 8.58
N SER A 59 -3.69 26.78 7.43
CA SER A 59 -4.35 27.55 6.39
C SER A 59 -5.83 27.80 6.68
N ASP A 60 -6.42 27.07 7.64
CA ASP A 60 -7.79 27.26 8.08
C ASP A 60 -7.89 28.50 8.99
N PRO A 61 -8.57 29.58 8.56
CA PRO A 61 -8.67 30.81 9.33
C PRO A 61 -9.52 30.68 10.61
N GLU A 62 -10.31 29.61 10.72
CA GLU A 62 -11.18 29.34 11.87
C GLU A 62 -10.52 28.38 12.87
N ALA A 63 -9.42 27.71 12.49
CA ALA A 63 -8.72 26.76 13.33
C ALA A 63 -7.54 27.40 14.07
N ALA A 64 -7.48 27.17 15.39
CA ALA A 64 -6.31 27.51 16.18
C ALA A 64 -5.28 26.37 16.11
N TYR A 65 -4.10 26.65 15.56
CA TYR A 65 -3.02 25.68 15.53
C TYR A 65 -2.49 25.36 16.94
N THR A 66 -2.53 24.08 17.30
CA THR A 66 -1.80 23.52 18.44
C THR A 66 -1.27 22.13 18.07
N PRO A 67 -0.19 21.64 18.70
CA PRO A 67 0.30 20.27 18.45
C PRO A 67 -0.74 19.19 18.72
N GLY A 68 -1.64 19.41 19.69
CA GLY A 68 -2.75 18.49 19.97
C GLY A 68 -3.78 18.49 18.84
N ALA A 69 -4.24 19.67 18.43
CA ALA A 69 -5.19 19.80 17.32
C ALA A 69 -4.64 19.23 16.00
N HIS A 70 -3.34 19.42 15.73
CA HIS A 70 -2.69 18.82 14.56
C HIS A 70 -2.65 17.30 14.62
N ARG A 71 -2.35 16.71 15.78
CA ARG A 71 -2.39 15.26 15.96
C ARG A 71 -3.80 14.72 15.69
N ASP A 72 -4.81 15.30 16.33
CA ASP A 72 -6.20 14.85 16.19
C ASP A 72 -6.69 14.99 14.74
N TYR A 73 -6.34 16.11 14.09
CA TYR A 73 -6.63 16.34 12.68
C TYR A 73 -5.93 15.31 11.78
N HIS A 74 -4.63 15.07 11.99
CA HIS A 74 -3.86 14.10 11.22
C HIS A 74 -4.42 12.68 11.36
N GLU A 75 -4.76 12.24 12.57
CA GLU A 75 -5.37 10.94 12.82
C GLU A 75 -6.68 10.78 12.04
N ARG A 76 -7.55 11.79 12.08
CA ARG A 76 -8.79 11.80 11.29
C ARG A 76 -8.52 11.72 9.79
N ARG A 77 -7.57 12.48 9.26
CA ARG A 77 -7.21 12.45 7.83
C ARG A 77 -6.65 11.08 7.43
N VAL A 78 -5.86 10.44 8.27
CA VAL A 78 -5.36 9.07 8.05
C VAL A 78 -6.51 8.06 8.03
N GLU A 79 -7.50 8.20 8.92
CA GLU A 79 -8.67 7.32 8.95
C GLU A 79 -9.56 7.48 7.71
N GLU A 80 -9.83 8.73 7.31
CA GLU A 80 -10.53 9.04 6.06
C GLU A 80 -9.78 8.48 4.84
N TRP A 81 -8.46 8.63 4.79
CA TRP A 81 -7.61 8.08 3.74
C TRP A 81 -7.68 6.55 3.70
N ARG A 82 -7.64 5.86 4.84
CA ARG A 82 -7.80 4.40 4.91
C ARG A 82 -9.15 3.95 4.35
N GLY A 83 -10.21 4.73 4.59
CA GLY A 83 -11.53 4.51 3.99
C GLY A 83 -11.45 4.59 2.46
N GLN A 84 -10.91 5.68 1.93
CA GLN A 84 -10.81 5.92 0.50
C GLN A 84 -9.94 4.87 -0.22
N VAL A 85 -8.79 4.48 0.35
CA VAL A 85 -7.91 3.45 -0.25
C VAL A 85 -8.64 2.12 -0.44
N ARG A 86 -9.54 1.74 0.48
CA ARG A 86 -10.33 0.50 0.33
C ARG A 86 -11.25 0.56 -0.87
N GLU A 87 -11.83 1.72 -1.16
CA GLU A 87 -12.68 1.95 -2.33
C GLU A 87 -11.90 1.95 -3.66
N HIS A 88 -10.58 2.18 -3.60
CA HIS A 88 -9.70 2.19 -4.77
C HIS A 88 -8.97 0.86 -5.00
N LEU A 89 -9.32 -0.21 -4.27
CA LEU A 89 -8.72 -1.53 -4.51
C LEU A 89 -9.16 -2.08 -5.87
N ARG A 90 -8.19 -2.47 -6.70
CA ARG A 90 -8.46 -3.11 -7.99
C ARG A 90 -8.96 -4.52 -7.76
N GLU A 91 -9.94 -4.97 -8.55
CA GLU A 91 -10.40 -6.37 -8.53
C GLU A 91 -9.40 -7.33 -9.19
N ARG A 92 -8.48 -6.81 -10.00
CA ARG A 92 -7.50 -7.56 -10.78
C ARG A 92 -6.16 -6.86 -10.74
N ALA A 93 -5.09 -7.65 -10.74
CA ALA A 93 -3.73 -7.14 -10.82
C ALA A 93 -2.88 -8.03 -11.74
N THR A 94 -1.92 -7.43 -12.43
CA THR A 94 -0.95 -8.18 -13.24
C THR A 94 0.29 -8.45 -12.41
N VAL A 95 0.67 -9.73 -12.30
CA VAL A 95 1.89 -10.18 -11.62
C VAL A 95 2.89 -10.70 -12.63
N SER A 96 4.17 -10.44 -12.40
CA SER A 96 5.25 -10.94 -13.25
C SER A 96 5.59 -12.37 -12.84
N THR A 97 5.54 -13.32 -13.77
CA THR A 97 5.94 -14.72 -13.53
C THR A 97 7.08 -15.11 -14.49
N PRO A 98 7.79 -16.23 -14.25
CA PRO A 98 8.78 -16.74 -15.20
C PRO A 98 8.23 -17.00 -16.61
N GLY A 99 6.93 -17.33 -16.72
CA GLY A 99 6.23 -17.51 -18.00
C GLY A 99 5.70 -16.20 -18.63
N GLY A 100 6.01 -15.05 -18.03
CA GLY A 100 5.51 -13.73 -18.43
C GLY A 100 4.46 -13.15 -17.49
N PRO A 101 3.89 -11.97 -17.83
CA PRO A 101 2.84 -11.35 -17.05
C PRO A 101 1.58 -12.23 -16.98
N HIS A 102 0.99 -12.34 -15.79
CA HIS A 102 -0.25 -13.08 -15.57
C HIS A 102 -1.24 -12.24 -14.78
N GLU A 103 -2.49 -12.18 -15.24
CA GLU A 103 -3.55 -11.48 -14.53
C GLU A 103 -4.15 -12.37 -13.44
N VAL A 104 -4.26 -11.83 -12.23
CA VAL A 104 -4.86 -12.52 -11.08
C VAL A 104 -6.02 -11.70 -10.51
N ARG A 105 -7.00 -12.40 -9.94
CA ARG A 105 -8.05 -11.77 -9.15
C ARG A 105 -7.50 -11.36 -7.78
N VAL A 106 -7.82 -10.14 -7.37
CA VAL A 106 -7.57 -9.65 -6.02
C VAL A 106 -8.81 -9.92 -5.17
N ALA A 107 -8.63 -10.60 -4.05
CA ALA A 107 -9.69 -10.84 -3.07
C ALA A 107 -9.27 -10.25 -1.73
N THR A 108 -10.07 -9.30 -1.22
CA THR A 108 -9.88 -8.72 0.10
C THR A 108 -10.41 -9.69 1.16
N LEU A 109 -9.62 -9.94 2.20
CA LEU A 109 -10.09 -10.62 3.40
C LEU A 109 -10.70 -9.57 4.31
N GLY A 110 -12.01 -9.67 4.56
CA GLY A 110 -12.76 -8.76 5.43
C GLY A 110 -12.31 -8.78 6.88
#